data_AF-A0A3D1H0L5-F1
#
_entry.id   AF-A0A3D1H0L5-F1
#
_cell.length_a   1.000
_cell.length_b   1.000
_cell.length_c   1.000
_cell.angle_alpha   90.00
_cell.angle_beta   90.00
_cell.angle_gamma   90.00
#
_symmetry.space_group_name_H-M   'P 1'
#
loop_
_entity.id
_entity.type
_entity.pdbx_description
1 polymer ?
#
loop_
_entity_poly.entity_id
_entity_poly.type
_entity_poly.pdbx_seq_one_letter_code
_entity_poly.pdbx_strand_id
1 'polypeptide(L)'
;MEDKDFNRIKVVLVEHKGLDDKKCEALLLDSLKDHGSLTKPEIVRLLWDVLPDQLDDKQKEYKINNLLRKLRKEGKISNTTIAGNKSTWALVNG
;
A
#
# COMPACT_ATOMS: atom_id res chain seq x y z
N MET A 1 34.66 7.10 18.85
CA MET A 1 33.68 8.19 18.67
C MET A 1 32.61 7.60 17.78
N GLU A 2 31.51 7.13 18.36
CA GLU A 2 30.42 6.54 17.57
C GLU A 2 29.67 7.68 16.88
N ASP A 3 29.65 7.64 15.55
CA ASP A 3 29.00 8.63 14.70
C ASP A 3 27.50 8.66 14.96
N LYS A 4 27.07 9.63 15.79
CA LYS A 4 25.67 9.88 16.16
C LYS A 4 24.77 10.19 14.94
N ASP A 5 25.37 10.49 13.78
CA ASP A 5 24.66 10.79 12.54
C ASP A 5 24.20 9.53 11.78
N PHE A 6 24.92 8.39 11.91
CA PHE A 6 24.51 7.15 11.23
C PHE A 6 23.21 6.57 11.81
N ASN A 7 22.92 6.83 13.09
CA ASN A 7 21.69 6.36 13.72
C ASN A 7 20.48 7.26 13.44
N ARG A 8 20.69 8.56 13.15
CA ARG A 8 19.61 9.50 12.79
C ARG A 8 18.99 9.18 11.44
N ILE A 9 19.79 8.77 10.45
CA ILE A 9 19.30 8.42 9.11
C ILE A 9 18.38 7.19 9.16
N LYS A 10 18.72 6.18 9.98
CA LYS A 10 17.90 4.98 10.15
C LYS A 10 16.54 5.27 10.78
N VAL A 11 16.51 6.09 11.83
CA VAL A 11 15.26 6.45 12.53
C VAL A 11 14.33 7.23 11.60
N VAL A 12 14.84 8.24 10.89
CA VAL A 12 14.06 9.07 9.97
C VAL A 12 13.50 8.25 8.80
N LEU A 13 14.31 7.37 8.19
CA LEU A 13 13.85 6.49 7.11
C LEU A 13 12.72 5.55 7.56
N VAL A 14 12.81 5.00 8.77
CA VAL A 14 11.79 4.11 9.35
C VAL A 14 10.50 4.88 9.68
N GLU A 15 10.62 6.10 10.20
CA GLU A 15 9.47 6.98 10.49
C GLU A 15 8.75 7.42 9.21
N HIS A 16 9.48 7.84 8.17
CA HIS A 16 8.89 8.17 6.87
C HIS A 16 8.20 6.96 6.23
N LYS A 17 8.84 5.78 6.29
CA LYS A 17 8.25 4.54 5.77
C LYS A 17 6.93 4.19 6.49
N GLY A 18 6.90 4.33 7.82
CA GLY A 18 5.70 4.08 8.62
C GLY A 18 4.57 5.08 8.34
N LEU A 19 4.91 6.34 8.04
CA LEU A 19 3.94 7.37 7.65
C LEU A 19 3.35 7.10 6.26
N ASP A 20 4.19 6.72 5.29
CA ASP A 20 3.76 6.42 3.93
C ASP A 20 2.85 5.19 3.88
N ASP A 21 3.15 4.17 4.69
CA ASP A 21 2.32 2.96 4.78
C ASP A 21 0.92 3.26 5.34
N LYS A 22 0.82 4.10 6.38
CA LYS A 22 -0.48 4.52 6.95
C LYS A 22 -1.29 5.36 5.96
N LYS A 23 -0.65 6.27 5.22
CA LYS A 23 -1.31 7.08 4.18
C LYS A 23 -1.86 6.20 3.06
N CYS A 24 -1.05 5.27 2.55
CA CYS A 24 -1.50 4.34 1.50
C CYS A 24 -2.63 3.44 1.98
N GLU A 25 -2.56 2.96 3.23
CA GLU A 25 -3.62 2.16 3.85
C GLU A 25 -4.93 2.93 3.97
N ALA A 26 -4.90 4.14 4.54
CA ALA A 26 -6.09 4.97 4.68
C ALA A 26 -6.72 5.28 3.32
N LEU A 27 -5.92 5.75 2.35
CA LEU A 27 -6.41 6.08 1.01
C LEU A 27 -7.08 4.88 0.33
N LEU A 28 -6.45 3.70 0.39
CA LEU A 28 -7.02 2.50 -0.21
C LEU A 28 -8.35 2.11 0.45
N LEU A 29 -8.43 2.13 1.79
CA LEU A 29 -9.65 1.77 2.50
C LEU A 29 -10.79 2.77 2.23
N ASP A 30 -10.49 4.07 2.20
CA ASP A 30 -11.46 5.11 1.88
C ASP A 30 -11.97 4.97 0.44
N SER A 31 -11.08 4.77 -0.54
CA SER A 31 -11.50 4.54 -1.92
C SER A 31 -12.32 3.25 -2.09
N LEU A 32 -11.97 2.17 -1.37
CA LEU A 32 -12.78 0.94 -1.39
C LEU A 32 -14.16 1.15 -0.75
N LYS A 33 -14.26 2.00 0.27
CA LYS A 33 -15.53 2.37 0.89
C LYS A 33 -16.41 3.18 -0.07
N ASP A 34 -15.82 4.12 -0.80
CA ASP A 34 -16.55 5.00 -1.71
C ASP A 34 -16.98 4.31 -3.01
N HIS A 35 -16.15 3.39 -3.53
CA HIS A 35 -16.39 2.70 -4.81
C HIS A 35 -16.92 1.26 -4.64
N GLY A 36 -16.93 0.72 -3.42
CA GLY A 36 -17.29 -0.66 -3.10
C GLY A 36 -16.20 -1.67 -3.47
N SER A 37 -15.63 -1.58 -4.68
CA SER A 37 -14.53 -2.43 -5.11
C SER A 37 -13.61 -1.74 -6.10
N LEU A 38 -12.35 -2.17 -6.15
CA LEU A 38 -11.35 -1.71 -7.11
C LEU A 38 -10.58 -2.88 -7.71
N THR A 39 -10.24 -2.78 -8.97
CA THR A 39 -9.33 -3.71 -9.65
C THR A 39 -7.88 -3.46 -9.24
N LYS A 40 -7.02 -4.47 -9.37
CA LYS A 40 -5.59 -4.32 -9.10
C LYS A 40 -4.93 -3.16 -9.88
N PRO A 41 -5.20 -2.94 -11.19
CA PRO A 41 -4.67 -1.79 -11.90
C PRO A 41 -5.15 -0.43 -11.37
N GLU A 42 -6.42 -0.31 -10.95
CA GLU A 42 -6.95 0.92 -10.35
C GLU A 42 -6.25 1.22 -9.02
N ILE A 43 -6.06 0.20 -8.18
CA ILE A 43 -5.29 0.33 -6.93
C ILE A 43 -3.86 0.75 -7.20
N VAL A 44 -3.23 0.18 -8.24
CA VAL A 44 -1.86 0.55 -8.61
C VAL A 44 -1.80 2.03 -8.95
N ARG A 45 -2.69 2.51 -9.83
CA ARG A 45 -2.75 3.94 -10.22
C ARG A 45 -3.02 4.85 -9.02
N LEU A 46 -4.02 4.51 -8.20
CA LEU A 46 -4.39 5.26 -7.00
C LEU A 46 -3.22 5.50 -6.05
N LEU A 47 -2.43 4.44 -5.80
CA LEU A 47 -1.33 4.51 -4.84
C LEU A 47 -0.03 5.00 -5.48
N TRP A 48 0.13 4.89 -6.79
CA TRP A 48 1.36 5.26 -7.49
C TRP A 48 1.74 6.72 -7.28
N ASP A 49 0.73 7.60 -7.35
CA ASP A 49 0.88 9.05 -7.24
C ASP A 49 1.10 9.52 -5.78
N VAL A 50 0.89 8.63 -4.81
CA VAL A 50 1.04 8.92 -3.38
C VAL A 50 2.33 8.33 -2.81
N LEU A 51 2.94 7.38 -3.54
CA LEU A 51 4.22 6.81 -3.17
C LEU A 51 5.37 7.78 -3.46
N PRO A 52 6.41 7.85 -2.60
CA PRO A 52 7.55 8.73 -2.82
C PRO A 52 8.23 8.52 -4.18
N ASP A 53 8.60 9.62 -4.84
CA ASP A 53 9.28 9.59 -6.15
C ASP A 53 10.70 9.02 -6.12
N GLN A 54 11.29 8.93 -4.93
CA GLN A 54 12.57 8.24 -4.69
C GLN A 54 12.49 6.71 -4.85
N LEU A 55 11.28 6.14 -4.89
CA LEU A 55 11.08 4.71 -5.10
C LEU A 55 11.08 4.40 -6.59
N ASP A 56 11.85 3.39 -6.99
CA ASP A 56 11.75 2.83 -8.33
C ASP A 56 10.44 2.06 -8.53
N ASP A 57 10.08 1.82 -9.80
CA ASP A 57 8.83 1.15 -10.17
C ASP A 57 8.65 -0.20 -9.47
N LYS A 58 9.74 -0.97 -9.35
CA LYS A 58 9.72 -2.29 -8.71
C LYS A 58 9.48 -2.16 -7.21
N GLN A 59 10.08 -1.17 -6.55
CA GLN A 59 9.87 -0.86 -5.13
C GLN A 59 8.44 -0.41 -4.88
N LYS A 60 7.87 0.45 -5.76
CA LYS A 60 6.47 0.88 -5.68
C LYS A 60 5.53 -0.32 -5.80
N GLU A 61 5.72 -1.18 -6.81
CA GLU A 61 4.94 -2.41 -6.98
C GLU A 61 5.02 -3.33 -5.76
N TYR A 62 6.22 -3.56 -5.21
CA TYR A 62 6.37 -4.36 -4.00
C TYR A 62 5.62 -3.79 -2.81
N LYS A 63 5.65 -2.46 -2.63
CA LYS A 63 4.97 -1.79 -1.51
C LYS A 63 3.45 -1.96 -1.62
N ILE A 64 2.91 -1.78 -2.83
CA ILE A 64 1.47 -1.98 -3.10
C ILE A 64 1.08 -3.45 -2.89
N ASN A 65 1.87 -4.41 -3.39
CA ASN A 65 1.60 -5.83 -3.20
C ASN A 65 1.64 -6.26 -1.72
N ASN A 66 2.62 -5.74 -0.98
CA ASN A 66 2.75 -5.99 0.45
C ASN A 66 1.58 -5.40 1.25
N LEU A 67 1.13 -4.18 0.89
CA LEU A 67 -0.05 -3.57 1.50
C LEU A 67 -1.31 -4.44 1.31
N LEU A 68 -1.59 -4.87 0.08
CA LEU A 68 -2.73 -5.74 -0.20
C LEU A 68 -2.65 -7.06 0.58
N ARG A 69 -1.47 -7.68 0.62
CA ARG A 69 -1.25 -8.92 1.37
C ARG A 69 -1.47 -8.72 2.87
N LYS A 70 -0.98 -7.60 3.43
CA LYS A 70 -1.17 -7.21 4.84
C LYS A 70 -2.66 -7.05 5.15
N LEU A 71 -3.37 -6.19 4.41
CA LEU A 71 -4.79 -5.90 4.66
C LEU A 71 -5.68 -7.13 4.50
N ARG A 72 -5.36 -8.01 3.54
CA ARG A 72 -6.05 -9.29 3.40
C ARG A 72 -5.80 -10.21 4.60
N LYS A 73 -4.56 -10.29 5.07
CA LYS A 73 -4.21 -11.10 6.26
C LYS A 73 -4.89 -10.57 7.53
N GLU A 74 -5.08 -9.26 7.61
CA GLU A 74 -5.81 -8.58 8.70
C GLU A 74 -7.34 -8.69 8.55
N GLY A 75 -7.85 -9.28 7.46
CA GLY A 75 -9.30 -9.43 7.22
C GLY A 75 -10.01 -8.12 6.90
N LYS A 76 -9.29 -7.07 6.51
CA LYS A 76 -9.89 -5.77 6.12
C LYS A 76 -10.44 -5.79 4.69
N ILE A 77 -9.74 -6.48 3.79
CA ILE A 77 -10.11 -6.58 2.37
C ILE A 77 -10.13 -8.04 1.91
N SER A 78 -10.95 -8.33 0.91
CA SER A 78 -10.99 -9.60 0.19
C SER A 78 -10.55 -9.41 -1.26
N ASN A 79 -10.13 -10.50 -1.90
CA ASN A 79 -9.87 -10.54 -3.35
C ASN A 79 -10.85 -11.53 -3.97
N THR A 80 -11.57 -11.07 -4.97
CA THR A 80 -12.34 -11.91 -5.89
C THR A 80 -11.61 -11.90 -7.23
N THR A 81 -11.06 -13.05 -7.61
CA THR A 81 -10.50 -13.23 -8.95
C THR A 81 -11.54 -13.91 -9.81
N ILE A 82 -12.10 -13.17 -10.76
CA ILE A 82 -12.92 -13.73 -11.84
C ILE A 82 -11.96 -14.24 -12.91
N ALA A 83 -12.28 -15.37 -13.55
CA ALA A 83 -11.44 -16.05 -14.55
C ALA A 83 -10.71 -15.06 -15.48
N GLY A 84 -9.38 -15.21 -15.61
CA GLY A 84 -8.55 -14.36 -16.49
C GLY A 84 -7.75 -13.24 -15.80
N ASN A 85 -7.08 -13.52 -14.67
CA ASN A 85 -6.13 -12.61 -13.98
C ASN A 85 -6.68 -11.24 -13.57
N LYS A 86 -8.01 -11.04 -13.59
CA LYS A 86 -8.63 -9.80 -13.13
C LYS A 86 -8.98 -9.94 -11.65
N SER A 87 -8.05 -9.51 -10.80
CA SER A 87 -8.28 -9.41 -9.36
C SER A 87 -9.04 -8.13 -9.03
N THR A 88 -10.21 -8.31 -8.43
CA THR A 88 -11.02 -7.24 -7.83
C THR A 88 -10.91 -7.34 -6.31
N TRP A 89 -10.77 -6.20 -5.64
CA TRP A 89 -10.61 -6.10 -4.19
C TRP A 89 -11.73 -5.26 -3.61
N ALA A 90 -12.25 -5.68 -2.45
CA ALA A 90 -13.35 -5.01 -1.74
C ALA A 90 -13.13 -5.10 -0.23
N LEU A 91 -13.81 -4.26 0.55
CA LEU A 91 -13.87 -4.40 2.00
C LEU A 91 -14.58 -5.72 2.37
N VAL A 92 -14.14 -6.40 3.43
CA VAL A 92 -14.79 -7.65 3.88
C VAL A 92 -16.21 -7.39 4.43
N ASN A 93 -16.46 -6.20 4.96
CA ASN A 93 -17.75 -5.76 5.50
C ASN A 93 -18.30 -4.51 4.79
N GLY A 94 -18.01 -4.35 3.49
CA GLY A 94 -18.43 -3.20 2.68
C GLY A 94 -19.90 -3.22 2.30
#